data_AF-A0A0L7QJA0-F1
#
_entry.id   AF-A0A0L7QJA0-F1
#
_cell.length_a   1.000
_cell.length_b   1.000
_cell.length_c   1.000
_cell.angle_alpha   90.00
_cell.angle_beta   90.00
_cell.angle_gamma   90.00
#
_symmetry.space_group_name_H-M   'P 1'
#
loop_
_entity.id
_entity.type
_entity.pdbx_description
1 polymer ?
#
loop_
_entity_poly.entity_id
_entity_poly.type
_entity_poly.pdbx_seq_one_letter_code
_entity_poly.pdbx_strand_id
1 'polypeptide(L)'
;SPDLNPLDFYLWEHLKTTVYAIPMKNEEVFRRCIMEACENIRANPDIFELVRKSIARRIYACIASYGLHFKHVLRIHIFDVNIHFWTYV
;
A
#
# COMPACT_ATOMS: atom_id res chain seq x y z
N SER A 1 -6.43 -1.48 -14.08
CA SER A 1 -5.37 -2.37 -13.55
C SER A 1 -5.06 -1.97 -12.12
N PRO A 2 -5.70 -2.59 -11.12
CA PRO A 2 -5.48 -2.26 -9.70
C PRO A 2 -4.01 -2.42 -9.27
N ASP A 3 -3.29 -3.36 -9.89
CA ASP A 3 -1.88 -3.65 -9.56
C ASP A 3 -0.90 -2.51 -9.93
N LEU A 4 -1.34 -1.52 -10.72
CA LEU A 4 -0.55 -0.34 -11.13
C LEU A 4 -1.03 0.97 -10.50
N ASN A 5 -2.19 0.98 -9.84
CA ASN A 5 -2.74 2.19 -9.21
C ASN A 5 -2.28 2.27 -7.74
N PRO A 6 -1.48 3.28 -7.35
CA PRO A 6 -0.99 3.42 -5.97
C PRO A 6 -2.11 3.60 -4.95
N LEU A 7 -3.28 4.11 -5.36
CA LEU A 7 -4.43 4.18 -4.45
C LEU A 7 -4.96 2.77 -4.12
N ASP A 8 -4.95 1.85 -5.08
CA ASP A 8 -5.46 0.49 -4.89
C ASP A 8 -4.43 -0.41 -4.18
N PHE A 9 -3.18 -0.45 -4.66
CA PHE A 9 -2.20 -1.41 -4.12
C PHE A 9 -1.51 -0.94 -2.84
N TYR A 10 -1.53 0.36 -2.53
CA TYR A 10 -0.89 0.92 -1.35
C TYR A 10 -1.88 1.57 -0.39
N LEU A 11 -2.54 2.68 -0.79
CA LEU A 11 -3.38 3.44 0.14
C LEU A 11 -4.53 2.59 0.69
N TRP A 12 -5.28 1.93 -0.19
CA TRP A 12 -6.40 1.11 0.19
C TRP A 12 -5.99 -0.09 1.06
N GLU A 13 -4.93 -0.81 0.69
CA GLU A 13 -4.40 -1.92 1.49
C GLU A 13 -3.91 -1.45 2.88
N HIS A 14 -3.28 -0.28 2.97
CA HIS A 14 -2.86 0.30 4.24
C HIS A 14 -4.04 0.70 5.10
N LEU A 15 -5.00 1.45 4.55
CA LEU A 15 -6.22 1.84 5.26
C LEU A 15 -6.99 0.61 5.74
N LYS A 16 -7.14 -0.41 4.89
CA LYS A 16 -7.82 -1.66 5.25
C LYS A 16 -7.15 -2.31 6.46
N THR A 17 -5.82 -2.45 6.43
CA THR A 17 -5.08 -3.07 7.53
C THR A 17 -5.23 -2.28 8.83
N THR A 18 -5.06 -0.96 8.79
CA THR A 18 -5.11 -0.08 9.97
C THR A 18 -6.53 0.02 10.54
N VAL A 19 -7.51 0.21 9.67
CA VAL A 19 -8.88 0.52 10.06
C VAL A 19 -9.60 -0.76 10.54
N TYR A 20 -9.38 -1.91 9.91
CA TYR A 20 -9.97 -3.19 10.35
C TYR A 20 -9.22 -3.88 11.49
N ALA A 21 -8.09 -3.35 11.97
CA ALA A 21 -7.40 -3.88 13.14
C ALA A 21 -8.19 -3.66 14.45
N ILE A 22 -9.07 -2.66 14.49
CA ILE A 22 -9.85 -2.30 15.68
C ILE A 22 -11.32 -2.69 15.45
N PRO A 23 -12.00 -3.36 16.41
CA PRO A 23 -13.43 -3.61 16.31
C PRO A 23 -14.19 -2.29 16.31
N MET A 24 -14.76 -1.94 15.16
CA MET A 24 -15.51 -0.70 14.95
C MET A 24 -16.85 -0.77 15.65
N LYS A 25 -17.07 0.14 16.59
CA LYS A 25 -18.30 0.22 17.38
C LYS A 25 -19.30 1.23 16.85
N ASN A 26 -18.83 2.25 16.12
CA ASN A 26 -19.65 3.30 15.50
C ASN A 26 -18.89 4.00 14.36
N GLU A 27 -19.61 4.88 13.66
CA GLU A 27 -19.13 5.60 12.49
C GLU A 27 -18.08 6.68 12.83
N GLU A 28 -18.17 7.30 14.01
CA GLU A 28 -17.22 8.31 14.47
C GLU A 28 -15.83 7.71 14.70
N VAL A 29 -15.77 6.53 15.31
CA VAL A 29 -14.52 5.78 15.50
C VAL A 29 -13.92 5.42 14.15
N PHE A 30 -14.75 4.97 13.19
CA PHE A 30 -14.29 4.65 11.85
C PHE A 30 -13.68 5.86 11.13
N ARG A 31 -14.38 7.00 11.14
CA ARG A 31 -13.86 8.25 10.56
C ARG A 31 -12.54 8.66 11.19
N ARG A 32 -12.44 8.60 12.52
CA ARG A 32 -11.21 8.96 13.23
C ARG A 32 -10.04 8.06 12.83
N CYS A 33 -10.25 6.75 12.77
CA CYS A 33 -9.21 5.80 12.35
C CYS A 33 -8.73 6.05 10.92
N ILE A 34 -9.64 6.36 9.98
CA ILE A 34 -9.25 6.73 8.61
C ILE A 34 -8.41 8.00 8.59
N MET A 35 -8.85 9.05 9.30
CA MET A 35 -8.12 10.32 9.36
C MET A 35 -6.73 10.14 9.97
N GLU A 36 -6.63 9.39 11.07
CA GLU A 36 -5.36 9.10 11.74
C GLU A 36 -4.40 8.30 10.84
N ALA A 37 -4.90 7.27 10.14
CA ALA A 37 -4.10 6.52 9.17
C ALA A 37 -3.58 7.42 8.02
N CYS A 38 -4.43 8.29 7.50
CA CYS A 38 -4.04 9.26 6.47
C CYS A 38 -2.99 10.26 6.96
N GLU A 39 -3.14 10.78 8.18
CA GLU A 39 -2.15 11.69 8.76
C GLU A 39 -0.82 10.99 9.05
N ASN A 40 -0.83 9.73 9.48
CA ASN A 40 0.39 8.94 9.64
C ASN A 40 1.13 8.74 8.31
N ILE A 41 0.41 8.49 7.21
CA ILE A 41 1.01 8.44 5.87
C ILE A 41 1.61 9.80 5.50
N ARG A 42 0.87 10.90 5.73
CA ARG A 42 1.31 12.27 5.41
C ARG A 42 2.56 12.66 6.20
N ALA A 43 2.64 12.27 7.46
CA ALA A 43 3.74 12.60 8.37
C ALA A 43 5.06 11.90 8.02
N ASN A 44 5.02 10.85 7.18
CA ASN A 44 6.21 10.10 6.79
C ASN A 44 6.52 10.31 5.28
N PRO A 45 7.36 11.30 4.93
CA PRO A 45 7.66 11.63 3.54
C PRO A 45 8.38 10.49 2.79
N ASP A 46 9.09 9.60 3.48
CA ASP A 46 9.83 8.49 2.86
C ASP A 46 8.88 7.49 2.19
N ILE A 47 7.62 7.41 2.66
CA ILE A 47 6.58 6.57 2.07
C ILE A 47 6.35 6.90 0.60
N PHE A 48 6.31 8.19 0.25
CA PHE A 48 6.02 8.59 -1.14
C PHE A 48 7.12 8.13 -2.10
N GLU A 49 8.38 8.19 -1.66
CA GLU A 49 9.51 7.67 -2.44
C GLU A 49 9.47 6.15 -2.56
N LEU A 50 9.07 5.43 -1.51
CA LEU A 50 8.86 3.97 -1.57
C LEU A 50 7.73 3.60 -2.54
N VAL A 51 6.61 4.33 -2.51
CA VAL A 51 5.50 4.14 -3.43
C VAL A 51 5.94 4.41 -4.87
N ARG A 52 6.67 5.49 -5.14
CA ARG A 52 7.24 5.76 -6.47
C ARG A 52 8.13 4.62 -6.97
N LYS A 53 9.01 4.10 -6.12
CA LYS A 53 9.86 2.94 -6.45
C LYS A 53 9.04 1.68 -6.73
N SER A 54 7.98 1.44 -5.95
CA SER A 54 7.06 0.31 -6.18
C SER A 54 6.31 0.44 -7.51
N ILE A 55 5.81 1.63 -7.87
CA ILE A 55 5.15 1.88 -9.17
C ILE A 55 6.09 1.49 -10.31
N ALA A 56 7.35 1.95 -10.29
CA ALA A 56 8.31 1.64 -11.34
C ALA A 56 8.50 0.11 -11.49
N ARG A 57 8.66 -0.61 -10.37
CA ARG A 57 8.84 -2.08 -10.38
C ARG A 57 7.62 -2.81 -10.91
N ARG A 58 6.41 -2.36 -10.54
CA ARG A 58 5.15 -2.91 -11.03
C ARG A 58 4.98 -2.68 -12.53
N ILE A 59 5.39 -1.51 -13.04
CA ILE A 59 5.42 -1.24 -14.49
C ILE A 59 6.38 -2.20 -15.19
N TYR A 60 7.61 -2.35 -14.70
CA TYR A 60 8.57 -3.29 -15.30
C TYR A 60 8.07 -4.73 -15.28
N ALA A 61 7.47 -5.17 -14.16
CA ALA A 61 6.90 -6.51 -14.03
C ALA A 61 5.72 -6.72 -15.00
N CYS A 62 4.88 -5.70 -15.20
CA CYS A 62 3.81 -5.71 -16.18
C CYS A 62 4.35 -5.86 -17.61
N ILE A 63 5.38 -5.08 -17.97
CA ILE A 63 6.05 -5.16 -19.28
C ILE A 63 6.66 -6.54 -19.50
N ALA A 64 7.41 -7.06 -18.52
CA ALA A 64 8.03 -8.39 -18.58
C ALA A 64 7.00 -9.52 -18.71
N SER A 65 5.79 -9.29 -18.20
CA SER A 65 4.67 -10.24 -18.29
C SER A 65 3.80 -10.02 -19.52
N TYR A 66 4.21 -9.16 -20.47
CA TYR A 66 3.42 -8.79 -21.65
C TYR A 66 1.99 -8.32 -21.29
N GLY A 67 1.84 -7.61 -20.16
CA GLY A 67 0.54 -7.13 -19.66
C GLY A 67 -0.30 -8.17 -18.92
N LEU A 68 0.16 -9.43 -18.78
CA LEU A 68 -0.48 -10.46 -17.97
C LEU A 68 -0.24 -10.24 -16.47
N HIS A 69 -0.89 -11.06 -15.63
CA HIS A 69 -0.75 -10.98 -14.17
C HIS A 69 0.69 -11.21 -13.71
N PHE A 70 1.26 -10.19 -13.05
CA PHE A 70 2.67 -10.14 -12.66
C PHE A 70 2.90 -10.21 -11.14
N LYS A 71 1.87 -10.55 -10.35
CA LYS A 71 1.98 -10.67 -8.88
C LYS A 71 3.07 -11.67 -8.44
N HIS A 72 3.27 -12.73 -9.23
CA HIS A 72 4.32 -13.72 -8.97
C HIS A 72 5.73 -13.14 -9.15
N VAL A 73 5.92 -12.23 -10.10
CA VAL A 73 7.19 -11.51 -10.35
C VAL A 73 7.50 -10.54 -9.21
N LEU A 74 6.47 -9.85 -8.68
CA LEU A 74 6.64 -8.92 -7.55
C LEU A 74 7.10 -9.60 -6.26
N ARG A 75 6.66 -10.85 -6.01
CA ARG A 75 7.02 -11.61 -4.80
C ARG A 75 8.48 -12.03 -4.73
N ILE A 76 9.17 -12.15 -5.88
CA ILE A 76 10.56 -12.63 -5.95
C ILE A 76 11.56 -11.53 -5.53
N HIS A 77 11.17 -10.26 -5.62
CA HIS A 77 12.02 -9.15 -5.19
C HIS A 77 11.45 -8.47 -3.93
N ILE A 78 11.81 -9.01 -2.76
CA ILE A 78 11.48 -8.56 -1.40
C ILE A 78 11.87 -7.08 -1.20
N PHE A 79 11.03 -6.12 -1.61
CA PHE A 79 11.09 -4.69 -1.23
C PHE A 79 9.80 -4.00 -1.70
N ASP A 80 8.65 -4.70 -1.71
CA ASP A 80 7.37 -4.04 -2.01
C ASP A 80 6.89 -3.35 -0.72
N VAL A 81 6.21 -2.22 -0.85
CA VAL A 81 5.81 -1.31 0.26
C VAL A 81 5.05 -2.06 1.39
N ASN A 82 4.51 -3.24 1.09
CA ASN A 82 3.82 -4.14 1.99
C ASN A 82 4.69 -4.81 3.07
N ILE A 83 6.02 -4.92 2.93
CA ILE A 83 6.86 -5.62 3.92
C ILE A 83 7.58 -4.64 4.87
N HIS A 84 7.99 -3.46 4.40
CA HIS A 84 8.73 -2.49 5.23
C HIS A 84 7.86 -1.68 6.20
N PHE A 85 6.54 -1.73 6.08
CA PHE A 85 5.63 -1.04 7.01
C PHE A 85 5.54 -1.73 8.38
N TRP A 86 5.97 -2.99 8.49
CA TRP A 86 5.87 -3.80 9.72
C TRP A 86 7.08 -3.68 10.67
N THR A 87 8.13 -2.95 10.29
CA THR A 87 9.34 -2.82 11.13
C THR A 87 9.46 -1.49 11.87
N TYR A 88 8.55 -0.54 11.63
CA TYR A 88 8.62 0.81 12.21
C TYR A 88 7.29 1.29 12.83
N VAL A 89 6.42 0.35 13.23
CA VAL A 89 5.29 0.55 14.13
C VAL A 89 5.32 -0.55 15.19
#